data_AF-A0A5C4LWA1-F1
#
_entry.id   AF-A0A5C4LWA1-F1
#
_cell.length_a   1.000
_cell.length_b   1.000
_cell.length_c   1.000
_cell.angle_alpha   90.00
_cell.angle_beta   90.00
_cell.angle_gamma   90.00
#
_symmetry.space_group_name_H-M   'P 1'
#
loop_
_entity.id
_entity.type
_entity.pdbx_description
1 polymer ?
#
loop_
_entity_poly.entity_id
_entity_poly.type
_entity_poly.pdbx_seq_one_letter_code
_entity_poly.pdbx_strand_id
1 'polypeptide(L)'
;MYRVFEALDELVTIVEEARGVPMTSSCVVPRGDMLELLDDVRDALPREVDDAQDVLDKRDELIDKARAESDAMVNGARAEADSAVTEANEEAQRMLEDARARAEQIMADAHAEAERMVAAGQAEYQNLVERSRAESERMIEAGRAAYERAVEEGRHEQSRLVSQTEVVQAAHAESARIVDEAHAEADRQRVDCDAYVDGKLAEFSELLSTTLRTVDSGRNHLRTPPGAGSRTPLYDFQP
;
A
#
# COMPACT_ATOMS: atom_id res chain seq x y z
N MET A 1 48.18 72.45 -65.95
CA MET A 1 49.38 71.98 -65.21
C MET A 1 50.69 72.09 -66.00
N TYR A 2 50.78 71.64 -67.26
CA TYR A 2 52.08 71.52 -67.97
C TYR A 2 52.78 72.85 -68.31
N ARG A 3 52.04 73.92 -68.61
CA ARG A 3 52.62 75.18 -69.13
C ARG A 3 53.44 75.98 -68.09
N VAL A 4 53.05 75.95 -66.82
CA VAL A 4 53.80 76.61 -65.74
C VAL A 4 55.12 75.90 -65.50
N PHE A 5 55.09 74.57 -65.37
CA PHE A 5 56.30 73.78 -65.17
C PHE A 5 57.23 73.86 -66.38
N GLU A 6 56.69 73.82 -67.59
CA GLU A 6 57.45 74.00 -68.83
C GLU A 6 58.12 75.38 -68.91
N ALA A 7 57.41 76.46 -68.59
CA ALA A 7 57.99 77.81 -68.57
C ALA A 7 59.03 77.99 -67.44
N LEU A 8 58.83 77.36 -66.28
CA LEU A 8 59.84 77.34 -65.20
C LEU A 8 61.09 76.55 -65.60
N ASP A 9 60.94 75.40 -66.24
CA ASP A 9 62.06 74.57 -66.72
C ASP A 9 62.83 75.29 -67.84
N GLU A 10 62.13 76.02 -68.72
CA GLU A 10 62.75 76.86 -69.76
C GLU A 10 63.48 78.06 -69.16
N LEU A 11 62.91 78.73 -68.14
CA LEU A 11 63.60 79.77 -67.37
C LEU A 11 64.89 79.26 -66.73
N VAL A 12 64.84 78.07 -66.11
CA VAL A 12 66.02 77.42 -65.51
C VAL A 12 67.07 77.14 -66.58
N THR A 13 66.66 76.56 -67.72
CA THR A 13 67.56 76.23 -68.84
C THR A 13 68.27 77.49 -69.38
N ILE A 14 67.52 78.58 -69.61
CA ILE A 14 68.10 79.85 -70.10
C ILE A 14 69.11 80.43 -69.10
N VAL A 15 68.86 80.29 -67.79
CA VAL A 15 69.78 80.77 -66.74
C VAL A 15 71.02 79.88 -66.63
N GLU A 16 70.88 78.57 -66.79
CA GLU A 16 71.99 77.61 -66.76
C GLU A 16 72.92 77.75 -67.97
N GLU A 17 72.37 78.04 -69.16
CA GLU A 17 73.14 78.26 -70.40
C GLU A 17 73.65 79.70 -70.57
N ALA A 18 73.31 80.60 -69.63
CA ALA A 18 73.63 82.02 -69.71
C ALA A 18 75.14 82.29 -69.69
N ARG A 19 75.58 83.23 -70.53
CA ARG A 19 77.01 83.58 -70.65
C ARG A 19 77.48 84.38 -69.42
N GLY A 20 78.41 83.83 -68.65
CA GLY A 20 79.04 84.51 -67.50
C GLY A 20 79.90 85.73 -67.89
N VAL A 21 79.94 86.74 -67.03
CA VAL A 21 80.78 87.94 -67.16
C VAL A 21 82.09 87.74 -66.36
N PRO A 22 83.28 87.90 -66.97
CA PRO A 22 84.57 87.61 -66.33
C PRO A 22 84.78 88.37 -65.02
N MET A 23 85.35 87.69 -64.01
CA MET A 23 85.64 88.24 -62.68
C MET A 23 84.41 88.72 -61.87
N THR A 24 83.20 88.27 -62.23
CA THR A 24 81.96 88.55 -61.49
C THR A 24 81.08 87.30 -61.37
N SER A 25 80.13 87.30 -60.43
CA SER A 25 79.11 86.26 -60.29
C SER A 25 77.89 86.48 -61.21
N SER A 26 78.01 87.37 -62.21
CA SER A 26 76.88 87.78 -63.05
C SER A 26 76.89 87.08 -64.39
N CYS A 27 75.71 86.72 -64.90
CA CYS A 27 75.50 86.18 -66.24
C CYS A 27 74.64 87.13 -67.09
N VAL A 28 74.80 87.05 -68.41
CA VAL A 28 73.98 87.80 -69.37
C VAL A 28 72.88 86.88 -69.88
N VAL A 29 71.63 87.26 -69.62
CA VAL A 29 70.43 86.56 -70.07
C VAL A 29 69.66 87.40 -71.09
N PRO A 30 69.01 86.78 -72.10
CA PRO A 30 68.04 87.46 -72.97
C PRO A 30 66.86 87.98 -72.15
N ARG A 31 66.85 89.28 -71.87
CA ARG A 31 65.83 89.91 -71.02
C ARG A 31 64.40 89.74 -71.55
N GLY A 32 64.21 89.72 -72.88
CA GLY A 32 62.91 89.55 -73.52
C GLY A 32 62.29 88.20 -73.18
N ASP A 33 63.00 87.13 -73.55
CA ASP A 33 62.58 85.74 -73.34
C ASP A 33 62.35 85.42 -71.86
N MET A 34 63.21 85.92 -70.95
CA MET A 34 63.01 85.74 -69.50
C MET A 34 61.76 86.43 -68.97
N LEU A 35 61.43 87.63 -69.47
CA LEU A 35 60.22 88.33 -69.05
C LEU A 35 58.97 87.67 -69.63
N GLU A 36 59.03 87.14 -70.86
CA GLU A 36 57.93 86.41 -71.48
C GLU A 36 57.60 85.13 -70.72
N LEU A 37 58.59 84.32 -70.36
CA LEU A 37 58.38 83.11 -69.58
C LEU A 37 57.92 83.41 -68.15
N LEU A 38 58.43 84.47 -67.51
CA LEU A 38 57.94 84.93 -66.20
C LEU A 38 56.49 85.44 -66.28
N ASP A 39 56.10 86.09 -67.37
CA ASP A 39 54.73 86.54 -67.62
C ASP A 39 53.80 85.34 -67.86
N ASP A 40 54.24 84.34 -68.61
CA ASP A 40 53.50 83.09 -68.81
C ASP A 40 53.29 82.33 -67.49
N VAL A 41 54.32 82.26 -66.64
CA VAL A 41 54.23 81.72 -65.27
C VAL A 41 53.28 82.55 -64.41
N ARG A 42 53.38 83.89 -64.46
CA ARG A 42 52.52 84.81 -63.71
C ARG A 42 51.05 84.68 -64.11
N ASP A 43 50.75 84.45 -65.38
CA ASP A 43 49.39 84.41 -65.90
C ASP A 43 48.75 83.02 -65.80
N ALA A 44 49.56 81.96 -65.70
CA ALA A 44 49.10 80.58 -65.57
C ALA A 44 49.08 80.08 -64.11
N LEU A 45 50.03 80.47 -63.25
CA LEU A 45 50.10 80.02 -61.86
C LEU A 45 48.83 80.28 -61.03
N PRO A 46 48.23 81.49 -61.07
CA PRO A 46 47.06 81.77 -60.24
C PRO A 46 45.89 80.82 -60.53
N ARG A 47 45.69 80.46 -61.81
CA ARG A 47 44.63 79.52 -62.22
C ARG A 47 44.89 78.10 -61.72
N GLU A 48 46.13 77.62 -61.79
CA GLU A 48 46.47 76.28 -61.29
C GLU A 48 46.37 76.19 -59.76
N VAL A 49 46.66 77.28 -59.05
CA VAL A 49 46.47 77.36 -57.59
C VAL A 49 44.99 77.42 -57.23
N ASP A 50 44.18 78.15 -58.00
CA ASP A 50 42.71 78.21 -57.86
C ASP A 50 42.09 76.83 -58.08
N ASP A 51 42.44 76.14 -59.16
CA ASP A 51 41.99 74.76 -59.44
C ASP A 51 42.39 73.79 -58.32
N ALA A 52 43.60 73.93 -57.75
CA ALA A 52 44.05 73.12 -56.63
C ALA A 52 43.26 73.41 -55.33
N GLN A 53 42.91 74.68 -55.09
CA GLN A 53 42.07 75.09 -53.97
C GLN A 53 40.65 74.54 -54.13
N ASP A 54 40.06 74.62 -55.32
CA ASP A 54 38.74 74.04 -55.62
C ASP A 54 38.68 72.54 -55.33
N VAL A 55 39.74 71.79 -55.67
CA VAL A 55 39.83 70.36 -55.37
C VAL A 55 39.94 70.10 -53.86
N LEU A 56 40.69 70.93 -53.13
CA LEU A 56 40.80 70.81 -51.67
C LEU A 56 39.46 71.13 -50.98
N ASP A 57 38.80 72.21 -51.39
CA ASP A 57 37.47 72.58 -50.89
C ASP A 57 36.46 71.48 -51.19
N LYS A 58 36.49 70.90 -52.40
CA LYS A 58 35.59 69.80 -52.76
C LYS A 58 35.87 68.54 -51.95
N ARG A 59 37.15 68.25 -51.68
CA ARG A 59 37.55 67.14 -50.81
C ARG A 59 37.03 67.35 -49.39
N ASP A 60 37.16 68.54 -48.84
CA ASP A 60 36.70 68.84 -47.48
C ASP A 60 35.18 68.74 -47.39
N GLU A 61 34.43 69.26 -48.38
CA GLU A 61 32.98 69.07 -48.48
C GLU A 61 32.59 67.58 -48.52
N LEU A 62 33.31 66.77 -49.31
CA LEU A 62 33.06 65.33 -49.39
C LEU A 62 33.35 64.62 -48.07
N ILE A 63 34.43 64.98 -47.37
CA ILE A 63 34.79 64.40 -46.07
C ILE A 63 33.73 64.74 -45.03
N ASP A 64 33.29 66.00 -44.97
CA ASP A 64 32.29 66.43 -43.99
C ASP A 64 30.94 65.79 -44.26
N LYS A 65 30.53 65.68 -45.54
CA LYS A 65 29.34 64.93 -45.92
C LYS A 65 29.44 63.45 -45.53
N ALA A 66 30.55 62.79 -45.83
CA ALA A 66 30.74 61.38 -45.49
C ALA A 66 30.73 61.14 -43.97
N ARG A 67 31.32 62.06 -43.19
CA ARG A 67 31.27 62.03 -41.72
C ARG A 67 29.85 62.20 -41.21
N ALA A 68 29.11 63.20 -41.71
CA ALA A 68 27.72 63.44 -41.31
C ALA A 68 26.82 62.24 -41.65
N GLU A 69 26.98 61.65 -42.84
CA GLU A 69 26.24 60.45 -43.25
C GLU A 69 26.59 59.23 -42.38
N SER A 70 27.88 59.04 -42.06
CA SER A 70 28.33 57.97 -41.18
C SER A 70 27.78 58.13 -39.76
N ASP A 71 27.83 59.34 -39.20
CA ASP A 71 27.31 59.62 -37.86
C ASP A 71 25.79 59.41 -37.82
N ALA A 72 25.07 59.84 -38.85
CA ALA A 72 23.64 59.59 -38.97
C ALA A 72 23.33 58.08 -39.05
N MET A 73 24.11 57.32 -39.83
CA MET A 73 23.97 55.87 -39.95
C MET A 73 24.22 55.14 -38.62
N VAL A 74 25.31 55.49 -37.92
CA VAL A 74 25.64 54.88 -36.62
C VAL A 74 24.59 55.22 -35.57
N ASN A 75 24.09 56.45 -35.54
CA ASN A 75 23.05 56.86 -34.60
C ASN A 75 21.72 56.17 -34.91
N GLY A 76 21.35 56.04 -36.19
CA GLY A 76 20.18 55.27 -36.61
C GLY A 76 20.28 53.80 -36.19
N ALA A 77 21.41 53.15 -36.50
CA ALA A 77 21.65 51.76 -36.13
C ALA A 77 21.63 51.53 -34.61
N ARG A 78 22.16 52.48 -33.82
CA ARG A 78 22.09 52.42 -32.36
C ARG A 78 20.65 52.55 -31.85
N ALA A 79 19.88 53.51 -32.37
CA ALA A 79 18.49 53.69 -31.97
C ALA A 79 17.62 52.47 -32.33
N GLU A 80 17.83 51.88 -33.51
CA GLU A 80 17.17 50.65 -33.92
C GLU A 80 17.54 49.47 -33.01
N ALA A 81 18.84 49.33 -32.68
CA ALA A 81 19.30 48.30 -31.75
C ALA A 81 18.69 48.45 -30.35
N ASP A 82 18.64 49.67 -29.82
CA ASP A 82 18.04 49.95 -28.51
C ASP A 82 16.53 49.64 -28.50
N SER A 83 15.83 49.99 -29.59
CA SER A 83 14.40 49.66 -29.75
C SER A 83 14.18 48.15 -29.82
N ALA A 84 14.98 47.43 -30.60
CA ALA A 84 14.87 45.98 -30.75
C ALA A 84 15.14 45.25 -29.43
N VAL A 85 16.13 45.71 -28.65
CA VAL A 85 16.42 45.15 -27.32
C VAL A 85 15.27 45.41 -26.36
N THR A 86 14.68 46.60 -26.38
CA THR A 86 13.53 46.95 -25.53
C THR A 86 12.33 46.06 -25.86
N GLU A 87 11.97 45.94 -27.13
CA GLU A 87 10.87 45.09 -27.58
C GLU A 87 11.09 43.60 -27.21
N ALA A 88 12.30 43.09 -27.44
CA ALA A 88 12.66 41.72 -27.08
C ALA A 88 12.55 41.47 -25.56
N ASN A 89 12.96 42.44 -24.74
CA ASN A 89 12.83 42.34 -23.28
C ASN A 89 11.37 42.36 -22.83
N GLU A 90 10.52 43.19 -23.42
CA GLU A 90 9.09 43.22 -23.13
C GLU A 90 8.38 41.92 -23.54
N GLU A 91 8.73 41.36 -24.70
CA GLU A 91 8.23 40.05 -25.12
C GLU A 91 8.69 38.93 -24.19
N ALA A 92 9.98 38.90 -23.83
CA ALA A 92 10.52 37.93 -22.90
C ALA A 92 9.82 38.03 -21.52
N GLN A 93 9.56 39.24 -21.03
CA GLN A 93 8.85 39.43 -19.77
C GLN A 93 7.41 38.89 -19.85
N ARG A 94 6.67 39.20 -20.93
CA ARG A 94 5.31 38.66 -21.14
C ARG A 94 5.31 37.13 -21.17
N MET A 95 6.28 36.53 -21.88
CA MET A 95 6.41 35.07 -21.95
C MET A 95 6.69 34.46 -20.57
N LEU A 96 7.53 35.10 -19.76
CA LEU A 96 7.82 34.64 -18.39
C LEU A 96 6.60 34.76 -17.48
N GLU A 97 5.82 35.82 -17.59
CA GLU A 97 4.58 36.00 -16.84
C GLU A 97 3.54 34.93 -17.21
N ASP A 98 3.35 34.68 -18.50
CA ASP A 98 2.48 33.61 -19.00
C ASP A 98 2.93 32.22 -18.53
N ALA A 99 4.23 31.94 -18.62
CA ALA A 99 4.79 30.67 -18.17
C ALA A 99 4.61 30.46 -16.67
N ARG A 100 4.79 31.52 -15.85
CA ARG A 100 4.55 31.48 -14.40
C ARG A 100 3.09 31.25 -14.09
N ALA A 101 2.17 31.96 -14.73
CA ALA A 101 0.73 31.78 -14.53
C ALA A 101 0.29 30.34 -14.86
N ARG A 102 0.80 29.76 -15.96
CA ARG A 102 0.53 28.35 -16.31
C ARG A 102 1.10 27.38 -15.29
N ALA A 103 2.32 27.63 -14.79
CA ALA A 103 2.93 26.79 -13.77
C ALA A 103 2.13 26.83 -12.46
N GLU A 104 1.70 28.01 -12.02
CA GLU A 104 0.83 28.18 -10.85
C GLU A 104 -0.49 27.43 -11.02
N GLN A 105 -1.12 27.52 -12.20
CA GLN A 105 -2.34 26.78 -12.49
C GLN A 105 -2.13 25.26 -12.41
N ILE A 106 -1.07 24.73 -13.05
CA ILE A 106 -0.75 23.29 -13.01
C ILE A 106 -0.52 22.83 -11.57
N MET A 107 0.20 23.62 -10.77
CA MET A 107 0.45 23.29 -9.37
C MET A 107 -0.84 23.31 -8.55
N ALA A 108 -1.72 24.28 -8.77
CA ALA A 108 -3.02 24.35 -8.10
C ALA A 108 -3.91 23.15 -8.46
N ASP A 109 -3.96 22.78 -9.75
CA ASP A 109 -4.71 21.62 -10.23
C ASP A 109 -4.16 20.31 -9.65
N ALA A 110 -2.83 20.15 -9.63
CA ALA A 110 -2.17 18.99 -9.04
C ALA A 110 -2.42 18.88 -7.53
N HIS A 111 -2.39 20.00 -6.80
CA HIS A 111 -2.73 20.01 -5.38
C HIS A 111 -4.20 19.63 -5.15
N ALA A 112 -5.13 20.19 -5.91
CA ALA A 112 -6.56 19.85 -5.81
C ALA A 112 -6.84 18.38 -6.17
N GLU A 113 -6.11 17.80 -7.13
CA GLU A 113 -6.17 16.38 -7.44
C GLU A 113 -5.61 15.51 -6.29
N ALA A 114 -4.46 15.88 -5.73
CA ALA A 114 -3.86 15.19 -4.60
C ALA A 114 -4.80 15.18 -3.38
N GLU A 115 -5.42 16.31 -3.06
CA GLU A 115 -6.40 16.41 -1.97
C GLU A 115 -7.61 15.50 -2.20
N ARG A 116 -8.14 15.47 -3.43
CA ARG A 116 -9.23 14.56 -3.80
C ARG A 116 -8.84 13.09 -3.66
N MET A 117 -7.62 12.73 -4.09
CA MET A 117 -7.12 11.36 -3.97
C MET A 117 -6.94 10.94 -2.51
N VAL A 118 -6.39 11.81 -1.67
CA VAL A 118 -6.25 11.55 -0.22
C VAL A 118 -7.62 11.40 0.44
N ALA A 119 -8.57 12.28 0.13
CA ALA A 119 -9.93 12.20 0.67
C ALA A 119 -10.64 10.91 0.25
N ALA A 120 -10.54 10.52 -1.03
CA ALA A 120 -11.08 9.26 -1.54
C ALA A 120 -10.45 8.04 -0.84
N GLY A 121 -9.12 8.02 -0.73
CA GLY A 121 -8.41 6.94 -0.05
C GLY A 121 -8.76 6.83 1.44
N GLN A 122 -8.94 7.95 2.13
CA GLN A 122 -9.39 7.96 3.52
C GLN A 122 -10.82 7.42 3.67
N ALA A 123 -11.74 7.80 2.77
CA ALA A 123 -13.11 7.30 2.79
C ALA A 123 -13.17 5.79 2.52
N GLU A 124 -12.41 5.29 1.55
CA GLU A 124 -12.31 3.85 1.26
C GLU A 124 -11.72 3.08 2.45
N TYR A 125 -10.64 3.59 3.04
CA TYR A 125 -10.01 2.99 4.22
C TYR A 125 -10.98 2.92 5.40
N GLN A 126 -11.70 4.01 5.68
CA GLN A 126 -12.71 4.04 6.74
C GLN A 126 -13.80 3.00 6.48
N ASN A 127 -14.34 2.93 5.24
CA ASN A 127 -15.36 1.94 4.88
C ASN A 127 -14.86 0.50 5.07
N LEU A 128 -13.63 0.21 4.65
CA LEU A 128 -13.02 -1.11 4.81
C LEU A 128 -12.86 -1.49 6.29
N VAL A 129 -12.36 -0.57 7.11
CA VAL A 129 -12.17 -0.78 8.55
C VAL A 129 -13.50 -0.98 9.24
N GLU A 130 -14.52 -0.18 8.92
CA GLU A 130 -15.88 -0.33 9.48
C GLU A 130 -16.49 -1.68 9.11
N ARG A 131 -16.41 -2.07 7.84
CA ARG A 131 -16.89 -3.38 7.37
C ARG A 131 -16.18 -4.54 8.06
N SER A 132 -14.86 -4.47 8.17
CA SER A 132 -14.05 -5.50 8.81
C SER A 132 -14.34 -5.60 10.31
N ARG A 133 -14.52 -4.48 11.01
CA ARG A 133 -14.95 -4.45 12.41
C ARG A 133 -16.34 -5.08 12.58
N ALA A 134 -17.32 -4.67 11.77
CA ALA A 134 -18.67 -5.22 11.83
C ALA A 134 -18.71 -6.73 11.50
N GLU A 135 -17.85 -7.20 10.59
CA GLU A 135 -17.69 -8.63 10.32
C GLU A 135 -17.04 -9.38 11.48
N SER A 136 -16.00 -8.81 12.08
CA SER A 136 -15.32 -9.39 13.24
C SER A 136 -16.26 -9.51 14.44
N GLU A 137 -17.07 -8.48 14.71
CA GLU A 137 -18.09 -8.49 15.76
C GLU A 137 -19.12 -9.58 15.53
N ARG A 138 -19.64 -9.69 14.29
CA ARG A 138 -20.58 -10.78 13.92
C ARG A 138 -19.96 -12.16 14.10
N MET A 139 -18.69 -12.34 13.76
CA MET A 139 -17.99 -13.61 13.95
C MET A 139 -17.82 -13.96 15.44
N ILE A 140 -17.48 -12.98 16.28
CA ILE A 140 -17.38 -13.16 17.74
C ILE A 140 -18.75 -13.53 18.32
N GLU A 141 -19.81 -12.84 17.92
CA GLU A 141 -21.17 -13.10 18.40
C GLU A 141 -21.66 -14.49 17.97
N ALA A 142 -21.48 -14.84 16.69
CA ALA A 142 -21.79 -16.17 16.18
C ALA A 142 -21.00 -17.27 16.90
N GLY A 143 -19.71 -17.02 17.16
CA GLY A 143 -18.85 -17.93 17.92
C GLY A 143 -19.33 -18.13 19.36
N ARG A 144 -19.73 -17.05 20.05
CA ARG A 144 -20.32 -17.13 21.40
C ARG A 144 -21.63 -17.92 21.40
N ALA A 145 -22.54 -17.63 20.47
CA ALA A 145 -23.80 -18.36 20.36
C ALA A 145 -23.62 -19.85 20.00
N ALA A 146 -22.60 -20.19 19.19
CA ALA A 146 -22.25 -21.58 18.92
C ALA A 146 -21.67 -22.27 20.16
N TYR A 147 -20.78 -21.58 20.89
CA TYR A 147 -20.20 -22.09 22.13
C TYR A 147 -21.26 -22.35 23.20
N GLU A 148 -22.18 -21.41 23.43
CA GLU A 148 -23.27 -21.56 24.39
C GLU A 148 -24.16 -22.77 24.07
N ARG A 149 -24.55 -22.93 22.80
CA ARG A 149 -25.31 -24.10 22.34
C ARG A 149 -24.56 -25.41 22.57
N ALA A 150 -23.26 -25.45 22.27
CA ALA A 150 -22.45 -26.65 22.49
C ALA A 150 -22.32 -27.00 23.98
N VAL A 151 -22.19 -25.99 24.86
CA VAL A 151 -22.18 -26.20 26.31
C VAL A 151 -23.54 -26.71 26.80
N GLU A 152 -24.64 -26.16 26.31
CA GLU A 152 -25.99 -26.61 26.67
C GLU A 152 -26.26 -28.04 26.21
N GLU A 153 -25.94 -28.38 24.97
CA GLU A 153 -26.02 -29.73 24.42
C GLU A 153 -25.14 -30.71 25.23
N GLY A 154 -23.90 -30.31 25.53
CA GLY A 154 -22.99 -31.10 26.36
C GLY A 154 -23.53 -31.36 27.77
N ARG A 155 -24.19 -30.37 28.40
CA ARG A 155 -24.85 -30.55 29.70
C ARG A 155 -26.04 -31.51 29.61
N HIS A 156 -26.87 -31.39 28.57
CA HIS A 156 -27.99 -32.30 28.37
C HIS A 156 -27.53 -33.74 28.17
N GLU A 157 -26.50 -33.94 27.35
CA GLU A 157 -25.92 -35.25 27.09
C GLU A 157 -25.26 -35.82 28.36
N GLN A 158 -24.52 -34.99 29.12
CA GLN A 158 -23.98 -35.39 30.41
C GLN A 158 -25.08 -35.86 31.36
N SER A 159 -26.17 -35.11 31.51
CA SER A 159 -27.32 -35.50 32.35
C SER A 159 -27.95 -36.82 31.89
N ARG A 160 -28.07 -37.04 30.57
CA ARG A 160 -28.59 -38.29 30.00
C ARG A 160 -27.70 -39.47 30.36
N LEU A 161 -26.38 -39.35 30.21
CA LEU A 161 -25.42 -40.41 30.52
C LEU A 161 -25.37 -40.74 32.01
N VAL A 162 -25.44 -39.73 32.89
CA VAL A 162 -25.52 -39.93 34.35
C VAL A 162 -26.78 -40.71 34.71
N SER A 163 -27.94 -40.30 34.19
CA SER A 163 -29.20 -41.01 34.43
C SER A 163 -29.17 -42.46 33.95
N GLN A 164 -28.60 -42.73 32.77
CA GLN A 164 -28.43 -44.11 32.28
C GLN A 164 -27.51 -44.93 33.18
N THR A 165 -26.42 -44.34 33.67
CA THR A 165 -25.49 -45.02 34.58
C THR A 165 -26.14 -45.33 35.92
N GLU A 166 -26.92 -44.40 36.48
CA GLU A 166 -27.67 -44.62 37.73
C GLU A 166 -28.68 -45.76 37.60
N VAL A 167 -29.41 -45.83 36.48
CA VAL A 167 -30.34 -46.93 36.21
C VAL A 167 -29.61 -48.27 36.13
N VAL A 168 -28.45 -48.32 35.46
CA VAL A 168 -27.64 -49.55 35.37
C VAL A 168 -27.12 -49.98 36.74
N GLN A 169 -26.63 -49.04 37.57
CA GLN A 169 -26.18 -49.36 38.93
C GLN A 169 -27.33 -49.85 39.81
N ALA A 170 -28.50 -49.20 39.76
CA ALA A 170 -29.68 -49.62 40.49
C ALA A 170 -30.16 -51.02 40.06
N ALA A 171 -30.18 -51.31 38.75
CA ALA A 171 -30.54 -52.61 38.22
C ALA A 171 -29.56 -53.72 38.66
N HIS A 172 -28.26 -53.44 38.71
CA HIS A 172 -27.26 -54.37 39.22
C HIS A 172 -27.40 -54.63 40.72
N ALA A 173 -27.63 -53.59 41.52
CA ALA A 173 -27.89 -53.73 42.95
C ALA A 173 -29.17 -54.55 43.21
N GLU A 174 -30.22 -54.32 42.43
CA GLU A 174 -31.47 -55.06 42.50
C GLU A 174 -31.30 -56.53 42.12
N SER A 175 -30.56 -56.79 41.04
CA SER A 175 -30.26 -58.15 40.61
C SER A 175 -29.49 -58.92 41.67
N ALA A 176 -28.49 -58.29 42.29
CA ALA A 176 -27.74 -58.91 43.40
C ALA A 176 -28.65 -59.24 44.58
N ARG A 177 -29.54 -58.30 44.96
CA ARG A 177 -30.52 -58.51 46.03
C ARG A 177 -31.47 -59.68 45.75
N ILE A 178 -32.01 -59.77 44.53
CA ILE A 178 -32.90 -60.85 44.11
C ILE A 178 -32.16 -62.20 44.14
N VAL A 179 -30.91 -62.23 43.66
CA VAL A 179 -30.09 -63.46 43.70
C VAL A 179 -29.83 -63.90 45.14
N ASP A 180 -29.46 -62.98 46.03
CA ASP A 180 -29.22 -63.30 47.44
C ASP A 180 -30.50 -63.81 48.13
N GLU A 181 -31.66 -63.17 47.86
CA GLU A 181 -32.95 -63.59 48.40
C GLU A 181 -33.38 -64.97 47.87
N ALA A 182 -33.21 -65.21 46.56
CA ALA A 182 -33.51 -66.50 45.95
C ALA A 182 -32.61 -67.62 46.49
N HIS A 183 -31.32 -67.35 46.71
CA HIS A 183 -30.41 -68.30 47.37
C HIS A 183 -30.86 -68.60 48.80
N ALA A 184 -31.21 -67.58 49.58
CA ALA A 184 -31.71 -67.75 50.95
C ALA A 184 -33.05 -68.51 51.00
N GLU A 185 -33.95 -68.27 50.04
CA GLU A 185 -35.22 -69.01 49.92
C GLU A 185 -35.01 -70.46 49.48
N ALA A 186 -34.11 -70.72 48.52
CA ALA A 186 -33.75 -72.07 48.12
C ALA A 186 -33.14 -72.87 49.27
N ASP A 187 -32.27 -72.24 50.08
CA ASP A 187 -31.70 -72.86 51.26
C ASP A 187 -32.76 -73.14 52.33
N ARG A 188 -33.69 -72.20 52.57
CA ARG A 188 -34.86 -72.44 53.45
C ARG A 188 -35.72 -73.59 52.96
N GLN A 189 -36.05 -73.63 51.67
CA GLN A 189 -36.89 -74.67 51.08
C GLN A 189 -36.21 -76.05 51.15
N ARG A 190 -34.88 -76.12 51.01
CA ARG A 190 -34.12 -77.35 51.24
C ARG A 190 -34.24 -77.81 52.68
N VAL A 191 -34.02 -76.93 53.65
CA VAL A 191 -34.15 -77.25 55.08
C VAL A 191 -35.58 -77.71 55.41
N ASP A 192 -36.60 -77.02 54.89
CA ASP A 192 -38.00 -77.39 55.11
C ASP A 192 -38.34 -78.75 54.46
N CYS A 193 -37.81 -79.02 53.27
CA CYS A 193 -38.00 -80.30 52.58
C CYS A 193 -37.31 -81.44 53.33
N ASP A 194 -36.07 -81.24 53.79
CA ASP A 194 -35.34 -82.21 54.61
C ASP A 194 -36.09 -82.52 55.90
N ALA A 195 -36.61 -81.50 56.59
CA ALA A 195 -37.42 -81.66 57.79
C ALA A 195 -38.74 -82.39 57.51
N TYR A 196 -39.39 -82.10 56.37
CA TYR A 196 -40.61 -82.78 55.96
C TYR A 196 -40.36 -84.27 55.64
N VAL A 197 -39.30 -84.58 54.90
CA VAL A 197 -38.89 -85.95 54.58
C VAL A 197 -38.57 -86.72 55.85
N ASP A 198 -37.79 -86.13 56.76
CA ASP A 198 -37.47 -86.74 58.06
C ASP A 198 -38.73 -87.01 58.88
N GLY A 199 -39.65 -86.04 58.97
CA GLY A 199 -40.94 -86.21 59.62
C GLY A 199 -41.78 -87.34 59.01
N LYS A 200 -41.84 -87.44 57.68
CA LYS A 200 -42.56 -88.54 57.00
C LYS A 200 -41.90 -89.90 57.18
N LEU A 201 -40.57 -89.96 57.20
CA LEU A 201 -39.85 -91.18 57.53
C LEU A 201 -40.07 -91.61 58.99
N ALA A 202 -40.15 -90.65 59.91
CA ALA A 202 -40.47 -90.91 61.31
C ALA A 202 -41.91 -91.45 61.49
N GLU A 203 -42.91 -90.81 60.87
CA GLU A 203 -44.30 -91.30 60.84
C GLU A 203 -44.38 -92.72 60.24
N PHE A 204 -43.68 -92.96 59.14
CA PHE A 204 -43.64 -94.28 58.49
C PHE A 204 -42.97 -95.34 59.38
N SER A 205 -41.87 -94.97 60.06
CA SER A 205 -41.19 -95.82 61.05
C SER A 205 -42.10 -96.18 62.23
N GLU A 206 -42.89 -95.23 62.72
CA GLU A 206 -43.88 -95.46 63.78
C GLU A 206 -45.02 -96.36 63.31
N LEU A 207 -45.51 -96.15 62.08
CA LEU A 207 -46.54 -96.99 61.46
C LEU A 207 -46.04 -98.43 61.29
N LEU A 208 -44.82 -98.63 60.79
CA LEU A 208 -44.19 -99.94 60.67
C LEU A 208 -43.98 -100.59 62.05
N SER A 209 -43.54 -99.83 63.06
CA SER A 209 -43.38 -100.32 64.44
C SER A 209 -44.72 -100.77 65.04
N THR A 210 -45.79 -100.02 64.80
CA THR A 210 -47.14 -100.36 65.24
C THR A 210 -47.69 -101.57 64.50
N THR A 211 -47.43 -101.66 63.19
CA THR A 211 -47.79 -102.81 62.36
C THR A 211 -47.05 -104.07 62.84
N LEU A 212 -45.74 -103.97 63.09
CA LEU A 212 -44.93 -105.06 63.68
C LEU A 212 -45.46 -105.48 65.05
N ARG A 213 -45.80 -104.54 65.94
CA ARG A 213 -46.45 -104.86 67.22
C ARG A 213 -47.79 -105.55 67.03
N THR A 214 -48.59 -105.13 66.04
CA THR A 214 -49.88 -105.76 65.74
C THR A 214 -49.69 -107.18 65.20
N VAL A 215 -48.67 -107.41 64.37
CA VAL A 215 -48.27 -108.74 63.89
C VAL A 215 -47.76 -109.61 65.05
N ASP A 216 -46.96 -109.06 65.96
CA ASP A 216 -46.48 -109.77 67.16
C ASP A 216 -47.60 -110.06 68.17
N SER A 217 -48.55 -109.14 68.36
CA SER A 217 -49.77 -109.38 69.14
C SER A 217 -50.66 -110.43 68.49
N GLY A 218 -50.80 -110.44 67.16
CA GLY A 218 -51.47 -111.50 66.41
C GLY A 218 -50.76 -112.86 66.54
N ARG A 219 -49.43 -112.87 66.50
CA ARG A 219 -48.61 -114.06 66.79
C ARG A 219 -48.75 -114.54 68.22
N ASN A 220 -48.83 -113.63 69.20
CA ASN A 220 -49.03 -113.98 70.61
C ASN A 220 -50.48 -114.42 70.89
N HIS A 221 -51.48 -113.88 70.18
CA HIS A 221 -52.87 -114.36 70.24
C HIS A 221 -53.03 -115.78 69.67
N LEU A 222 -52.26 -116.14 68.63
CA LEU A 222 -52.12 -117.53 68.19
C LEU A 222 -51.35 -118.41 69.19
N ARG A 223 -50.80 -117.81 70.26
CA ARG A 223 -49.98 -118.46 71.28
C ARG A 223 -50.58 -118.40 72.69
N THR A 224 -51.82 -117.92 72.88
CA THR A 224 -52.49 -117.88 74.20
C THR A 224 -54.02 -118.06 74.10
N PRO A 225 -54.61 -119.14 74.68
CA PRO A 225 -56.06 -119.33 74.83
C PRO A 225 -56.54 -118.78 76.18
N PRO A 226 -57.79 -118.26 76.32
CA PRO A 226 -58.71 -118.88 77.30
C PRO A 226 -60.22 -118.62 77.09
N GLY A 227 -61.04 -119.44 77.77
CA GLY A 227 -62.49 -119.28 77.87
C GLY A 227 -62.99 -118.60 79.16
N ALA A 228 -64.28 -118.21 79.08
CA ALA A 228 -65.28 -117.98 80.13
C ALA A 228 -65.16 -116.78 81.11
N GLY A 229 -66.12 -115.84 80.99
CA GLY A 229 -67.12 -115.68 82.06
C GLY A 229 -67.14 -114.42 82.96
N SER A 230 -67.72 -113.33 82.45
CA SER A 230 -68.84 -112.55 83.06
C SER A 230 -68.67 -111.53 84.22
N ARG A 231 -69.32 -110.35 83.98
CA ARG A 231 -70.05 -109.39 84.86
C ARG A 231 -69.32 -108.21 85.57
N THR A 232 -69.37 -107.05 84.89
CA THR A 232 -69.87 -105.66 85.22
C THR A 232 -70.33 -105.32 86.68
N PRO A 233 -70.41 -104.03 87.13
CA PRO A 233 -70.47 -102.77 86.35
C PRO A 233 -69.89 -101.44 86.92
N LEU A 234 -69.87 -100.44 86.01
CA LEU A 234 -70.17 -98.99 86.11
C LEU A 234 -69.75 -98.11 87.31
N TYR A 235 -69.02 -97.03 86.98
CA TYR A 235 -69.16 -95.60 87.33
C TYR A 235 -68.05 -94.87 86.50
N ASP A 236 -68.07 -93.61 86.07
CA ASP A 236 -69.02 -92.50 85.98
C ASP A 236 -68.36 -91.45 85.05
N PHE A 237 -69.14 -90.44 84.64
CA PHE A 237 -68.81 -89.34 83.75
C PHE A 237 -67.95 -88.20 84.37
N GLN A 238 -67.08 -87.62 83.52
CA GLN A 238 -66.74 -86.18 83.36
C GLN A 238 -65.97 -85.37 84.44
N PRO A 239 -65.48 -84.14 84.11
CA PRO A 239 -65.51 -83.39 82.84
C PRO A 239 -64.16 -83.10 82.17
#